data_AF-A0A1E1XQR3-F1
#
_entry.id   AF-A0A1E1XQR3-F1
#
_cell.length_a   1.000
_cell.length_b   1.000
_cell.length_c   1.000
_cell.angle_alpha   90.00
_cell.angle_beta   90.00
_cell.angle_gamma   90.00
#
_symmetry.space_group_name_H-M   'P 1'
#
loop_
_entity.id
_entity.type
_entity.pdbx_description
1 polymer ?
#
loop_
_entity_poly.entity_id
_entity_poly.type
_entity_poly.pdbx_seq_one_letter_code
_entity_poly.pdbx_strand_id
1 'polypeptide(L)'
;CIFCDISFLVDKTSNFQNLLKHFLSEHKFVISNFSCVADPPGYFAYWKKRFQEISDLSDVCVKIKTNSGENDIGESEFYFLLSDKLPEDDAVRRKLRKSKLDAVLACQDLERSDTTFRRMCLFCKKIFTENRATLLNHMAHDHNFSVGRPDNIVYVDELLDVLEEKLKKMLCLYCEKTFKDWQTLKEHMRKKQHKKINPRNTSYDKYYVINYTGQDARELPGEVEDLEPVDDGSDADEVGWKDWEDESEEANLICLMCSEACTSIPALTRHMNDMHKFDFTKLREGLGFYQQIKVINFLRKQVYLNACFVCSEKFQSHSKLLSHLSSGVHDNNAISQSCWDQPQFYFPTYENDQLLCALEDEVLPEGSADEVVVPEELAPPDRCVLEALSENE
;
A
#
# COMPACT_ATOMS: atom_id res chain seq x y z
N CYS A 1 18.28 -12.40 36.41
CA CYS A 1 18.33 -13.83 36.06
C CYS A 1 17.36 -14.55 36.99
N ILE A 2 16.86 -15.75 36.62
CA ILE A 2 16.02 -16.54 37.54
C ILE A 2 16.84 -17.22 38.64
N PHE A 3 18.15 -17.41 38.42
CA PHE A 3 19.07 -18.07 39.35
C PHE A 3 20.02 -17.10 40.09
N CYS A 4 20.30 -15.92 39.53
CA CYS A 4 21.24 -14.95 40.11
C CYS A 4 20.77 -13.48 39.98
N ASP A 5 21.52 -12.58 40.62
CA ASP A 5 21.20 -11.15 40.74
C ASP A 5 21.50 -10.32 39.47
N ILE A 6 22.10 -10.94 38.44
CA ILE A 6 22.40 -10.25 37.18
C ILE A 6 21.11 -9.83 36.49
N SER A 7 20.96 -8.53 36.24
CA SER A 7 19.81 -7.96 35.55
C SER A 7 20.14 -7.72 34.08
N PHE A 8 19.17 -7.99 33.20
CA PHE A 8 19.32 -7.82 31.75
C PHE A 8 18.31 -6.77 31.28
N LEU A 9 18.79 -5.83 30.47
CA LEU A 9 17.92 -4.88 29.79
C LEU A 9 17.29 -5.59 28.59
N VAL A 10 15.96 -5.68 28.61
CA VAL A 10 15.16 -6.15 27.48
C VAL A 10 14.78 -4.92 26.68
N ASP A 11 15.16 -4.88 25.41
CA ASP A 11 14.85 -3.77 24.51
C ASP A 11 13.38 -3.78 24.09
N LYS A 12 12.95 -2.75 23.35
CA LYS A 12 11.57 -2.68 22.82
C LYS A 12 11.20 -3.87 21.93
N THR A 13 12.18 -4.60 21.40
CA THR A 13 11.96 -5.78 20.55
C THR A 13 11.71 -7.06 21.36
N SER A 14 11.68 -6.98 22.69
CA SER A 14 11.53 -8.14 23.58
C SER A 14 12.61 -9.21 23.33
N ASN A 15 13.84 -8.78 23.04
CA ASN A 15 14.93 -9.72 22.76
C ASN A 15 15.55 -10.29 24.04
N PHE A 16 15.29 -11.57 24.30
CA PHE A 16 15.81 -12.29 25.46
C PHE A 16 17.10 -13.08 25.18
N GLN A 17 17.72 -12.95 23.99
CA GLN A 17 18.88 -13.77 23.62
C GLN A 17 20.04 -13.66 24.61
N ASN A 18 20.34 -12.46 25.13
CA ASN A 18 21.42 -12.27 26.10
C ASN A 18 21.15 -13.02 27.41
N LEU A 19 19.89 -13.02 27.86
CA LEU A 19 19.46 -13.76 29.04
C LEU A 19 19.51 -15.28 28.82
N LEU A 20 19.05 -15.77 27.66
CA LEU A 20 19.09 -17.19 27.33
C LEU A 20 20.53 -17.70 27.16
N LYS A 21 21.42 -16.90 26.56
CA LYS A 21 22.86 -17.20 26.50
C LYS A 21 23.47 -17.31 27.89
N HIS A 22 23.10 -16.41 28.80
CA HIS A 22 23.55 -16.46 30.18
C HIS A 22 23.04 -17.70 30.93
N PHE A 23 21.80 -18.13 30.70
CA PHE A 23 21.30 -19.40 31.25
C PHE A 23 22.11 -20.59 30.75
N LEU A 24 22.45 -20.60 29.46
CA LEU A 24 23.23 -21.67 28.86
C LEU A 24 24.67 -21.72 29.42
N SER A 25 25.37 -20.57 29.49
CA SER A 25 26.78 -20.55 29.87
C SER A 25 27.03 -20.64 31.38
N GLU A 26 26.30 -19.86 32.19
CA GLU A 26 26.57 -19.75 33.63
C GLU A 26 25.78 -20.78 34.44
N HIS A 27 24.58 -21.12 33.98
CA HIS A 27 23.64 -21.96 34.73
C HIS A 27 23.41 -23.34 34.10
N LYS A 28 24.04 -23.62 32.95
CA LYS A 28 23.84 -24.88 32.18
C LYS A 28 22.36 -25.22 32.02
N PHE A 29 21.54 -24.19 31.82
CA PHE A 29 20.08 -24.28 31.82
C PHE A 29 19.52 -23.86 30.47
N VAL A 30 18.57 -24.64 29.95
CA VAL A 30 17.96 -24.44 28.64
C VAL A 30 16.44 -24.52 28.78
N ILE A 31 15.73 -23.62 28.10
CA ILE A 31 14.27 -23.63 28.00
C ILE A 31 13.91 -24.01 26.56
N SER A 32 13.16 -25.09 26.35
CA SER A 32 12.72 -25.46 25.00
C SER A 32 11.66 -24.49 24.48
N ASN A 33 11.63 -24.26 23.17
CA ASN A 33 10.58 -23.49 22.49
C ASN A 33 10.23 -22.16 23.19
N PHE A 34 11.24 -21.43 23.67
CA PHE A 34 11.04 -20.19 24.43
C PHE A 34 10.29 -19.12 23.62
N SER A 35 10.43 -19.12 22.29
CA SER A 35 9.68 -18.22 21.40
C SER A 35 8.16 -18.38 21.48
N CYS A 36 7.65 -19.49 22.03
CA CYS A 36 6.23 -19.74 22.23
C CYS A 36 5.71 -19.28 23.61
N VAL A 37 6.56 -18.68 24.46
CA VAL A 37 6.15 -18.17 25.78
C VAL A 37 5.44 -16.83 25.62
N ALA A 38 4.14 -16.79 25.90
CA ALA A 38 3.29 -15.61 25.68
C ALA A 38 3.60 -14.42 26.60
N ASP A 39 4.10 -14.67 27.81
CA ASP A 39 4.48 -13.63 28.78
C ASP A 39 5.80 -14.03 29.47
N PRO A 40 6.96 -13.70 28.87
CA PRO A 40 8.24 -14.08 29.43
C PRO A 40 8.53 -13.50 30.84
N PRO A 41 8.22 -12.23 31.15
CA PRO A 41 8.33 -11.71 32.52
C PRO A 41 7.54 -12.53 33.55
N GLY A 42 6.26 -12.82 33.29
CA GLY A 42 5.43 -13.64 34.18
C GLY A 42 5.94 -15.08 34.30
N TYR A 43 6.42 -15.66 33.19
CA TYR A 43 7.04 -16.98 33.15
C TYR A 43 8.30 -17.05 34.02
N PHE A 44 9.21 -16.07 33.91
CA PHE A 44 10.40 -16.01 34.73
C PHE A 44 10.10 -15.74 36.20
N ALA A 45 9.08 -14.93 36.50
CA ALA A 45 8.66 -14.69 37.88
C ALA A 45 8.15 -15.98 38.54
N TYR A 46 7.35 -16.79 37.82
CA TYR A 46 6.91 -18.10 38.29
C TYR A 46 8.10 -19.01 38.58
N TRP A 47 8.96 -19.23 37.59
CA TRP A 47 10.09 -20.15 37.72
C TRP A 47 11.13 -19.70 38.73
N LYS A 48 11.38 -18.39 38.86
CA LYS A 48 12.24 -17.84 39.90
C LYS A 48 11.73 -18.21 41.30
N LYS A 49 10.43 -18.07 41.55
CA LYS A 49 9.84 -18.48 42.83
C LYS A 49 9.87 -20.00 43.01
N ARG A 50 9.48 -20.74 41.98
CA ARG A 50 9.41 -22.21 42.03
C ARG A 50 10.79 -22.85 42.27
N PHE A 51 11.85 -22.34 41.66
CA PHE A 51 13.22 -22.84 41.88
C PHE A 51 13.80 -22.47 43.25
N GLN A 52 13.24 -21.48 43.95
CA GLN A 52 13.61 -21.20 45.35
C GLN A 52 13.00 -22.22 46.32
N GLU A 53 11.89 -22.87 45.93
CA GLU A 53 11.17 -23.84 46.75
C GLU A 53 11.67 -25.29 46.56
N ILE A 54 12.41 -25.56 45.48
CA ILE A 54 12.90 -26.89 45.11
C ILE A 54 14.39 -27.02 45.46
N SER A 55 14.76 -28.19 45.99
CA SER A 55 16.15 -28.50 46.35
C SER A 55 16.99 -29.02 45.16
N ASP A 56 16.38 -29.77 44.22
CA ASP A 56 17.03 -30.32 43.03
C ASP A 56 16.24 -29.97 41.75
N LEU A 57 16.92 -29.32 40.79
CA LEU A 57 16.33 -28.97 39.49
C LEU A 57 15.86 -30.20 38.70
N SER A 58 16.39 -31.39 38.99
CA SER A 58 15.99 -32.65 38.35
C SER A 58 14.52 -33.03 38.62
N ASP A 59 13.88 -32.46 39.66
CA ASP A 59 12.47 -32.70 39.98
C ASP A 59 11.51 -32.11 38.93
N VAL A 60 11.97 -31.07 38.23
CA VAL A 60 11.15 -30.26 37.31
C VAL A 60 11.81 -30.08 35.94
N CYS A 61 13.06 -30.49 35.76
CA CYS A 61 13.80 -30.36 34.51
C CYS A 61 14.42 -31.69 34.10
N VAL A 62 14.53 -31.92 32.80
CA VAL A 62 15.20 -33.10 32.26
C VAL A 62 16.71 -32.84 32.24
N LYS A 63 17.49 -33.74 32.84
CA LYS A 63 18.96 -33.66 32.80
C LYS A 63 19.48 -34.26 31.50
N ILE A 64 20.24 -33.47 30.75
CA ILE A 64 20.85 -33.84 29.47
C ILE A 64 22.37 -33.88 29.66
N LYS A 65 23.02 -34.90 29.09
CA LYS A 65 24.49 -35.03 29.11
C LYS A 65 25.05 -34.75 27.72
N THR A 66 25.95 -33.77 27.59
CA THR A 66 26.65 -33.47 26.33
C THR A 66 27.84 -34.39 26.14
N ASN A 67 28.28 -34.55 24.89
CA ASN A 67 29.45 -35.35 24.50
C ASN A 67 29.35 -36.82 25.00
N SER A 68 28.20 -37.45 24.71
CA SER A 68 27.87 -38.81 25.16
C SER A 68 28.23 -39.90 24.14
N GLY A 69 28.68 -39.52 22.93
CA GLY A 69 29.06 -40.44 21.86
C GLY A 69 30.51 -40.90 21.97
N GLU A 70 30.80 -42.09 21.43
CA GLU A 70 32.14 -42.71 21.47
C GLU A 70 33.24 -41.91 20.75
N ASN A 71 32.86 -40.96 19.87
CA ASN A 71 33.77 -40.14 19.07
C ASN A 71 33.79 -38.65 19.48
N ASP A 72 33.19 -38.27 20.61
CA ASP A 72 33.13 -36.87 21.04
C ASP A 72 34.44 -36.47 21.75
N ILE A 73 35.12 -35.46 21.22
CA ILE A 73 36.47 -35.03 21.65
C ILE A 73 36.41 -34.04 22.86
N GLY A 74 35.21 -33.56 23.23
CA GLY A 74 35.01 -32.54 24.28
C GLY A 74 34.69 -33.10 25.67
N GLU A 75 34.87 -32.27 26.71
CA GLU A 75 34.45 -32.62 28.08
C GLU A 75 32.94 -32.84 28.18
N SER A 76 32.53 -33.87 28.90
CA SER A 76 31.11 -34.17 29.09
C SER A 76 30.53 -33.35 30.23
N GLU A 77 29.47 -32.59 29.93
CA GLU A 77 28.80 -31.72 30.88
C GLU A 77 27.32 -32.06 31.01
N PHE A 78 26.72 -31.70 32.14
CA PHE A 78 25.29 -31.85 32.36
C PHE A 78 24.56 -30.52 32.23
N TYR A 79 23.48 -30.52 31.46
CA TYR A 79 22.55 -29.40 31.28
C TYR A 79 21.17 -29.76 31.81
N PHE A 80 20.44 -28.78 32.32
CA PHE A 80 19.04 -28.92 32.71
C PHE A 80 18.15 -28.32 31.64
N LEU A 81 17.26 -29.14 31.07
CA LEU A 81 16.27 -28.73 30.08
C LEU A 81 14.89 -28.62 30.73
N LEU A 82 14.36 -27.40 30.75
CA LEU A 82 12.96 -27.15 31.01
C LEU A 82 12.18 -27.25 29.70
N SER A 83 11.50 -28.38 29.53
CA SER A 83 10.78 -28.71 28.30
C SER A 83 9.31 -28.30 28.38
N ASP A 84 8.82 -27.73 27.29
CA ASP A 84 7.41 -27.42 27.01
C ASP A 84 6.49 -28.65 27.05
N LYS A 85 7.05 -29.86 26.99
CA LYS A 85 6.32 -31.13 27.15
C LYS A 85 6.17 -31.56 28.61
N LEU A 86 6.82 -30.87 29.56
CA LEU A 86 6.70 -31.21 30.98
C LEU A 86 5.36 -30.70 31.54
N PRO A 87 4.65 -31.49 32.37
CA PRO A 87 3.31 -31.13 32.83
C PRO A 87 3.23 -29.77 33.54
N GLU A 88 4.22 -29.46 34.39
CA GLU A 88 4.25 -28.18 35.12
C GLU A 88 4.53 -27.00 34.18
N ASP A 89 5.51 -27.14 33.28
CA ASP A 89 5.85 -26.08 32.31
C ASP A 89 4.71 -25.80 31.33
N ASP A 90 4.10 -26.86 30.79
CA ASP A 90 2.92 -26.74 29.93
C ASP A 90 1.76 -26.03 30.66
N ALA A 91 1.48 -26.40 31.92
CA ALA A 91 0.44 -25.76 32.71
C ALA A 91 0.69 -24.26 32.93
N VAL A 92 1.94 -23.87 33.23
CA VAL A 92 2.33 -22.47 33.38
C VAL A 92 2.18 -21.73 32.05
N ARG A 93 2.69 -22.29 30.95
CA ARG A 93 2.56 -21.70 29.61
C ARG A 93 1.10 -21.54 29.20
N ARG A 94 0.23 -22.52 29.46
CA ARG A 94 -1.21 -22.44 29.18
C ARG A 94 -1.88 -21.36 30.01
N LYS A 95 -1.55 -21.26 31.31
CA LYS A 95 -2.08 -20.21 32.19
C LYS A 95 -1.71 -18.82 31.70
N LEU A 96 -0.45 -18.60 31.32
CA LEU A 96 0.03 -17.32 30.79
C LEU A 96 -0.59 -17.00 29.44
N ARG A 97 -0.69 -17.98 28.53
CA ARG A 97 -1.40 -17.85 27.25
C ARG A 97 -2.84 -17.42 27.45
N LYS A 98 -3.58 -18.11 28.32
CA LYS A 98 -4.96 -17.77 28.66
C LYS A 98 -5.07 -16.34 29.23
N SER A 99 -4.24 -16.01 30.22
CA SER A 99 -4.25 -14.67 30.82
C SER A 99 -3.94 -13.57 29.79
N LYS A 100 -3.05 -13.84 28.83
CA LYS A 100 -2.73 -12.90 27.75
C LYS A 100 -3.89 -12.75 26.77
N LEU A 101 -4.54 -13.86 26.39
CA LEU A 101 -5.73 -13.84 25.55
C LEU A 101 -6.87 -13.06 26.22
N ASP A 102 -7.14 -13.31 27.49
CA ASP A 102 -8.18 -12.60 28.26
C ASP A 102 -7.91 -11.09 28.27
N ALA A 103 -6.64 -10.68 28.45
CA ALA A 103 -6.25 -9.26 28.39
C ALA A 103 -6.41 -8.65 26.99
N VAL A 104 -6.07 -9.41 25.94
CA VAL A 104 -6.23 -8.99 24.53
C VAL A 104 -7.71 -8.80 24.18
N LEU A 105 -8.58 -9.73 24.60
CA LEU A 105 -10.02 -9.63 24.38
C LEU A 105 -10.62 -8.44 25.15
N ALA A 106 -10.18 -8.20 26.38
CA ALA A 106 -10.59 -7.02 27.13
C ALA A 106 -10.17 -5.70 26.46
N CYS A 107 -8.96 -5.64 25.88
CA CYS A 107 -8.53 -4.51 25.06
C CYS A 107 -9.42 -4.34 23.83
N GLN A 108 -9.73 -5.43 23.12
CA GLN A 108 -10.59 -5.38 21.94
C GLN A 108 -12.00 -4.89 22.29
N ASP A 109 -12.59 -5.36 23.37
CA ASP A 109 -13.92 -4.92 23.82
C ASP A 109 -13.93 -3.44 24.19
N LEU A 110 -12.84 -2.94 24.78
CA LEU A 110 -12.67 -1.52 25.04
C LEU A 110 -12.56 -0.72 23.72
N GLU A 111 -11.74 -1.17 22.77
CA GLU A 111 -11.59 -0.51 21.46
C GLU A 111 -12.90 -0.48 20.66
N ARG A 112 -13.75 -1.51 20.80
CA ARG A 112 -15.08 -1.60 20.18
C ARG A 112 -16.11 -0.70 20.83
N SER A 113 -16.04 -0.52 22.14
CA SER A 113 -16.97 0.33 22.90
C SER A 113 -16.54 1.81 22.95
N ASP A 114 -15.29 2.09 22.58
CA ASP A 114 -14.76 3.44 22.52
C ASP A 114 -15.40 4.26 21.38
N THR A 115 -15.98 5.39 21.77
CA THR A 115 -16.64 6.38 20.89
C THR A 115 -15.84 7.68 20.79
N THR A 116 -14.66 7.74 21.42
CA THR A 116 -13.77 8.90 21.40
C THR A 116 -12.72 8.83 20.31
N PHE A 117 -12.74 7.76 19.50
CA PHE A 117 -11.79 7.54 18.43
C PHE A 117 -11.89 8.65 17.39
N ARG A 118 -10.76 9.30 17.08
CA ARG A 118 -10.69 10.31 16.03
C ARG A 118 -9.43 10.14 15.21
N ARG A 119 -9.57 9.78 13.93
CA ARG A 119 -8.44 9.63 13.01
C ARG A 119 -8.83 9.90 11.56
N MET A 120 -7.88 10.40 10.77
CA MET A 120 -7.99 10.51 9.32
C MET A 120 -7.67 9.18 8.64
N CYS A 121 -8.31 8.88 7.52
CA CYS A 121 -7.96 7.74 6.68
C CYS A 121 -6.50 7.80 6.21
N LEU A 122 -5.86 6.63 6.02
CA LEU A 122 -4.48 6.54 5.53
C LEU A 122 -4.34 6.89 4.04
N PHE A 123 -5.44 6.88 3.28
CA PHE A 123 -5.44 7.04 1.83
C PHE A 123 -6.26 8.24 1.33
N CYS A 124 -7.11 8.83 2.16
CA CYS A 124 -7.94 9.99 1.83
C CYS A 124 -8.08 10.95 3.02
N LYS A 125 -8.74 12.09 2.80
CA LYS A 125 -8.91 13.15 3.82
C LYS A 125 -10.12 12.94 4.74
N LYS A 126 -10.90 11.86 4.57
CA LYS A 126 -12.07 11.57 5.42
C LYS A 126 -11.61 11.35 6.87
N ILE A 127 -12.26 12.02 7.82
CA ILE A 127 -11.99 11.91 9.26
C ILE A 127 -13.10 11.10 9.91
N PHE A 128 -12.71 10.06 10.64
CA PHE A 128 -13.61 9.20 11.39
C PHE A 128 -13.56 9.61 12.86
N THR A 129 -14.73 9.80 13.47
CA THR A 129 -14.88 10.26 14.87
C THR A 129 -15.66 9.30 15.76
N GLU A 130 -16.11 8.17 15.20
CA GLU A 130 -16.97 7.21 15.88
C GLU A 130 -16.18 5.97 16.31
N ASN A 131 -16.31 4.88 15.56
CA ASN A 131 -15.68 3.60 15.87
C ASN A 131 -14.49 3.35 14.95
N ARG A 132 -13.49 2.62 15.43
CA ARG A 132 -12.35 2.20 14.61
C ARG A 132 -12.77 1.31 13.43
N ALA A 133 -13.82 0.50 13.62
CA ALA A 133 -14.38 -0.36 12.59
C ALA A 133 -14.88 0.43 11.37
N THR A 134 -15.43 1.63 11.54
CA THR A 134 -15.91 2.43 10.40
C THR A 134 -14.74 2.87 9.51
N LEU A 135 -13.60 3.25 10.12
CA LEU A 135 -12.39 3.57 9.37
C LEU A 135 -11.83 2.35 8.64
N LEU A 136 -11.73 1.20 9.31
CA LEU A 136 -11.20 -0.03 8.70
C LEU A 136 -12.10 -0.53 7.56
N ASN A 137 -13.43 -0.45 7.73
CA ASN A 137 -14.39 -0.78 6.69
C ASN A 137 -14.29 0.20 5.52
N HIS A 138 -14.14 1.50 5.78
CA HIS A 138 -13.92 2.51 4.73
C HIS A 138 -12.65 2.21 3.91
N MET A 139 -11.54 1.85 4.57
CA MET A 139 -10.32 1.44 3.87
C MET A 139 -10.54 0.21 2.97
N ALA A 140 -11.35 -0.75 3.44
CA ALA A 140 -11.64 -1.96 2.68
C ALA A 140 -12.59 -1.72 1.49
N HIS A 141 -13.63 -0.89 1.65
CA HIS A 141 -14.64 -0.67 0.61
C HIS A 141 -14.22 0.44 -0.37
N ASP A 142 -13.93 1.64 0.13
CA ASP A 142 -13.59 2.79 -0.73
C ASP A 142 -12.17 2.68 -1.31
N HIS A 143 -11.20 2.10 -0.57
CA HIS A 143 -9.81 2.02 -1.02
C HIS A 143 -9.36 0.63 -1.44
N ASN A 144 -10.25 -0.35 -1.39
CA ASN A 144 -9.97 -1.74 -1.70
C ASN A 144 -8.74 -2.30 -0.94
N PHE A 145 -8.40 -1.71 0.21
CA PHE A 145 -7.24 -2.06 1.03
C PHE A 145 -7.71 -2.65 2.35
N SER A 146 -7.57 -3.96 2.49
CA SER A 146 -8.02 -4.71 3.67
C SER A 146 -6.84 -5.05 4.58
N VAL A 147 -6.94 -4.64 5.85
CA VAL A 147 -6.07 -5.10 6.93
C VAL A 147 -6.66 -6.29 7.69
N GLY A 148 -7.81 -6.83 7.26
CA GLY A 148 -8.59 -7.84 7.97
C GLY A 148 -9.90 -7.31 8.49
N ARG A 149 -10.75 -8.21 9.04
CA ARG A 149 -12.03 -7.82 9.64
C ARG A 149 -11.79 -7.02 10.92
N PRO A 150 -12.51 -5.92 11.16
CA PRO A 150 -12.39 -5.16 12.41
C PRO A 150 -12.54 -6.05 13.66
N ASP A 151 -13.38 -7.08 13.57
CA ASP A 151 -13.62 -8.01 14.68
C ASP A 151 -12.44 -8.91 15.05
N ASN A 152 -11.46 -9.04 14.15
CA ASN A 152 -10.30 -9.90 14.35
C ASN A 152 -9.02 -9.11 14.66
N ILE A 153 -9.13 -7.78 14.75
CA ILE A 153 -8.00 -6.87 14.97
C ILE A 153 -8.06 -6.32 16.40
N VAL A 154 -6.88 -6.11 16.99
CA VAL A 154 -6.66 -5.53 18.32
C VAL A 154 -5.44 -4.61 18.28
N TYR A 155 -5.37 -3.64 19.20
CA TYR A 155 -4.36 -2.59 19.21
C TYR A 155 -4.40 -1.77 17.91
N VAL A 156 -5.62 -1.43 17.49
CA VAL A 156 -5.89 -0.84 16.17
C VAL A 156 -5.18 0.51 16.02
N ASP A 157 -5.09 1.31 17.09
CA ASP A 157 -4.40 2.61 17.04
C ASP A 157 -2.90 2.43 16.75
N GLU A 158 -2.26 1.47 17.41
CA GLU A 158 -0.85 1.14 17.19
C GLU A 158 -0.62 0.55 15.79
N LEU A 159 -1.53 -0.31 15.30
CA LEU A 159 -1.47 -0.82 13.94
C LEU A 159 -1.51 0.32 12.92
N LEU A 160 -2.49 1.21 13.04
CA LEU A 160 -2.66 2.34 12.12
C LEU A 160 -1.45 3.28 12.18
N ASP A 161 -0.84 3.51 13.35
CA ASP A 161 0.40 4.28 13.48
C ASP A 161 1.56 3.63 12.72
N VAL A 162 1.73 2.31 12.85
CA VAL A 162 2.77 1.58 12.12
C VAL A 162 2.54 1.64 10.60
N LEU A 163 1.30 1.52 10.15
CA LEU A 163 0.98 1.61 8.72
C LEU A 163 1.24 3.03 8.19
N GLU A 164 0.82 4.05 8.92
CA GLU A 164 1.05 5.45 8.56
C GLU A 164 2.55 5.77 8.46
N GLU A 165 3.35 5.33 9.43
CA GLU A 165 4.80 5.52 9.42
C GLU A 165 5.49 4.79 8.25
N LYS A 166 4.98 3.61 7.85
CA LYS A 166 5.48 2.91 6.67
C LYS A 166 5.12 3.66 5.38
N LEU A 167 3.90 4.19 5.28
CA LEU A 167 3.46 5.00 4.15
C LEU A 167 4.26 6.31 4.03
N LYS A 168 4.55 6.99 5.15
CA LYS A 168 5.43 8.19 5.18
C LYS A 168 6.85 7.90 4.68
N LYS A 169 7.36 6.69 4.90
CA LYS A 169 8.66 6.22 4.38
C LYS A 169 8.60 5.75 2.92
N MET A 170 7.47 5.98 2.25
CA MET A 170 7.19 5.54 0.88
C MET A 170 7.36 4.02 0.72
N LEU A 171 7.01 3.25 1.75
CA LEU A 171 7.13 1.80 1.77
C LEU A 171 5.77 1.14 1.47
N CYS A 172 5.75 0.22 0.49
CA CYS A 172 4.56 -0.56 0.19
C CYS A 172 4.25 -1.56 1.30
N LEU A 173 3.02 -1.52 1.81
CA LEU A 173 2.59 -2.33 2.95
C LEU A 173 2.57 -3.85 2.66
N TYR A 174 2.54 -4.25 1.39
CA TYR A 174 2.52 -5.65 0.96
C TYR A 174 3.90 -6.18 0.56
N CYS A 175 4.58 -5.52 -0.39
CA CYS A 175 5.85 -6.00 -0.93
C CYS A 175 7.10 -5.41 -0.26
N GLU A 176 6.91 -4.45 0.65
CA GLU A 176 7.97 -3.78 1.43
C GLU A 176 9.02 -3.04 0.60
N LYS A 177 8.76 -2.82 -0.69
CA LYS A 177 9.59 -1.98 -1.55
C LYS A 177 9.40 -0.50 -1.20
N THR A 178 10.47 0.27 -1.30
CA THR A 178 10.46 1.72 -1.15
C THR A 178 10.32 2.43 -2.49
N PHE A 179 9.64 3.57 -2.49
CA PHE A 179 9.34 4.35 -3.69
C PHE A 179 9.82 5.80 -3.52
N LYS A 180 9.98 6.50 -4.64
CA LYS A 180 10.50 7.88 -4.65
C LYS A 180 9.47 8.90 -4.15
N ASP A 181 8.18 8.64 -4.39
CA ASP A 181 7.08 9.55 -4.09
C ASP A 181 5.75 8.79 -3.86
N TRP A 182 4.77 9.47 -3.27
CA TRP A 182 3.46 8.92 -2.93
C TRP A 182 2.66 8.48 -4.16
N GLN A 183 2.72 9.20 -5.27
CA GLN A 183 1.98 8.87 -6.48
C GLN A 183 2.52 7.57 -7.10
N THR A 184 3.84 7.41 -7.16
CA THR A 184 4.46 6.15 -7.62
C THR A 184 4.11 4.97 -6.71
N LEU A 185 4.09 5.16 -5.38
CA LEU A 185 3.68 4.12 -4.44
C LEU A 185 2.20 3.74 -4.63
N LYS A 186 1.31 4.72 -4.73
CA LYS A 186 -0.13 4.53 -4.94
C LYS A 186 -0.40 3.78 -6.24
N GLU A 187 0.24 4.21 -7.32
CA GLU A 187 0.12 3.58 -8.64
C GLU A 187 0.71 2.16 -8.64
N HIS A 188 1.81 1.93 -7.91
CA HIS A 188 2.34 0.60 -7.70
C HIS A 188 1.35 -0.32 -6.98
N MET A 189 0.76 0.14 -5.87
CA MET A 189 -0.20 -0.66 -5.10
C MET A 189 -1.44 -1.00 -5.92
N ARG A 190 -1.91 -0.07 -6.76
CA ARG A 190 -3.01 -0.28 -7.70
C ARG A 190 -2.66 -1.29 -8.80
N LYS A 191 -1.57 -1.07 -9.55
CA LYS A 191 -1.15 -1.95 -10.67
C LYS A 191 -0.82 -3.37 -10.23
N LYS A 192 -0.20 -3.53 -9.05
CA LYS A 192 0.17 -4.84 -8.51
C LYS A 192 -0.88 -5.46 -7.60
N GLN A 193 -2.04 -4.82 -7.44
CA GLN A 193 -3.14 -5.29 -6.60
C GLN A 193 -2.66 -5.61 -5.17
N HIS A 194 -1.78 -4.78 -4.63
CA HIS A 194 -1.28 -4.88 -3.24
C HIS A 194 -2.33 -4.33 -2.26
N LYS A 195 -3.45 -5.05 -2.20
CA LYS A 195 -4.68 -4.71 -1.47
C LYS A 195 -4.66 -5.12 -0.01
N LYS A 196 -3.59 -5.74 0.47
CA LYS A 196 -3.45 -6.26 1.84
C LYS A 196 -2.09 -5.87 2.42
N ILE A 197 -1.93 -6.00 3.73
CA ILE A 197 -0.60 -5.95 4.35
C ILE A 197 0.16 -7.25 4.08
N ASN A 198 1.49 -7.20 4.15
CA ASN A 198 2.35 -8.36 3.90
C ASN A 198 2.01 -9.53 4.86
N PRO A 199 1.46 -10.65 4.37
CA PRO A 199 1.09 -11.78 5.23
C PRO A 199 2.30 -12.49 5.84
N ARG A 200 3.50 -12.32 5.27
CA ARG A 200 4.73 -12.96 5.76
C ARG A 200 5.43 -12.16 6.84
N ASN A 201 5.00 -10.93 7.10
CA ASN A 201 5.64 -10.08 8.09
C ASN A 201 5.05 -10.33 9.48
N THR A 202 5.76 -11.13 10.27
CA THR A 202 5.34 -11.51 11.63
C THR A 202 5.25 -10.35 12.61
N SER A 203 5.78 -9.17 12.27
CA SER A 203 5.61 -7.97 13.11
C SER A 203 4.15 -7.52 13.22
N TYR A 204 3.31 -7.89 12.25
CA TYR A 204 1.88 -7.59 12.28
C TYR A 204 1.06 -8.63 13.07
N ASP A 205 1.60 -9.81 13.34
CA ASP A 205 0.86 -10.91 13.96
C ASP A 205 0.23 -10.52 15.31
N LYS A 206 0.90 -9.62 16.05
CA LYS A 206 0.42 -9.11 17.34
C LYS A 206 -0.90 -8.31 17.26
N TYR A 207 -1.28 -7.85 16.08
CA TYR A 207 -2.52 -7.08 15.89
C TYR A 207 -3.73 -7.97 15.58
N TYR A 208 -3.54 -9.29 15.46
CA TYR A 208 -4.61 -10.22 15.10
C TYR A 208 -4.95 -11.14 16.27
N VAL A 209 -6.22 -11.12 16.68
CA VAL A 209 -6.72 -11.91 17.83
C VAL A 209 -6.53 -13.41 17.63
N ILE A 210 -6.63 -13.91 16.39
CA ILE A 210 -6.44 -15.33 16.05
C ILE A 210 -5.06 -15.86 16.44
N ASN A 211 -4.05 -15.00 16.48
CA ASN A 211 -2.69 -15.38 16.88
C ASN A 211 -2.56 -15.61 18.39
N TYR A 212 -3.59 -15.25 19.17
CA TYR A 212 -3.66 -15.46 20.61
C TYR A 212 -4.56 -16.66 20.99
N THR A 213 -5.41 -17.16 20.09
CA THR A 213 -6.40 -18.21 20.39
C THR A 213 -5.84 -19.64 20.35
N GLY A 214 -4.74 -19.86 19.62
CA GLY A 214 -3.89 -21.04 19.75
C GLY A 214 -4.53 -22.41 19.44
N GLN A 215 -4.41 -22.84 18.19
CA GLN A 215 -4.05 -24.23 17.85
C GLN A 215 -2.68 -24.19 17.17
N ASP A 216 -1.90 -25.26 17.34
CA ASP A 216 -0.48 -25.40 17.03
C ASP A 216 0.04 -24.59 15.84
N ALA A 217 0.75 -23.49 16.12
CA ALA A 217 1.38 -22.64 15.12
C ALA A 217 2.54 -23.30 14.34
N ARG A 218 2.70 -24.65 14.35
CA ARG A 218 3.85 -25.34 13.73
C ARG A 218 3.62 -26.76 13.17
N GLU A 219 2.40 -27.20 12.88
CA GLU A 219 2.19 -28.42 12.05
C GLU A 219 1.38 -28.13 10.78
N LEU A 220 1.86 -27.21 9.94
CA LEU A 220 1.60 -27.24 8.50
C LEU A 220 2.88 -26.78 7.76
N PRO A 221 3.77 -27.70 7.35
CA PRO A 221 4.61 -27.49 6.19
C PRO A 221 3.75 -27.82 4.95
N GLY A 222 2.98 -26.84 4.50
CA GLY A 222 2.11 -27.01 3.33
C GLY A 222 1.31 -25.74 3.11
N GLU A 223 1.69 -25.01 2.06
CA GLU A 223 0.84 -24.12 1.26
C GLU A 223 -0.35 -23.50 2.00
N VAL A 224 -0.21 -22.23 2.39
CA VAL A 224 -1.37 -21.34 2.46
C VAL A 224 -1.88 -21.16 1.03
N GLU A 225 -2.65 -22.14 0.55
CA GLU A 225 -3.56 -21.92 -0.56
C GLU A 225 -4.42 -20.71 -0.19
N ASP A 226 -4.51 -19.81 -1.17
CA ASP A 226 -5.35 -18.64 -1.18
C ASP A 226 -6.76 -19.08 -0.74
N LEU A 227 -7.13 -18.80 0.51
CA LEU A 227 -8.49 -19.02 0.97
C LEU A 227 -9.37 -18.11 0.13
N GLU A 228 -9.97 -18.70 -0.91
CA GLU A 228 -10.94 -18.09 -1.79
C GLU A 228 -12.03 -17.41 -0.94
N PRO A 229 -12.51 -16.23 -1.35
CA PRO A 229 -13.61 -15.58 -0.67
C PRO A 229 -14.84 -16.49 -0.70
N VAL A 230 -15.50 -16.61 0.44
CA VAL A 230 -16.84 -17.19 0.53
C VAL A 230 -17.76 -16.31 -0.31
N ASP A 231 -18.17 -16.86 -1.45
CA ASP A 231 -19.20 -16.37 -2.36
C ASP A 231 -20.54 -16.25 -1.59
N ASP A 232 -20.85 -15.02 -1.16
CA ASP A 232 -22.22 -14.62 -0.86
C ASP A 232 -22.82 -14.14 -2.17
N GLY A 233 -23.51 -15.08 -2.84
CA GLY A 233 -24.11 -14.93 -4.15
C GLY A 233 -25.15 -13.80 -4.22
N SER A 234 -24.65 -12.59 -4.35
CA SER A 234 -25.38 -11.44 -4.87
C SER A 234 -24.65 -10.96 -6.13
N ASP A 235 -25.37 -10.99 -7.26
CA ASP A 235 -24.98 -10.42 -8.55
C ASP A 235 -24.52 -8.97 -8.41
N ALA A 236 -23.24 -8.77 -8.09
CA ALA A 236 -22.60 -7.46 -7.95
C ALA A 236 -21.38 -7.31 -8.88
N ASP A 237 -21.30 -8.15 -9.91
CA ASP A 237 -20.24 -8.09 -10.96
C ASP A 237 -20.42 -6.94 -11.96
N GLU A 238 -21.30 -5.96 -11.67
CA GLU A 238 -21.48 -4.73 -12.46
C GLU A 238 -21.34 -3.44 -11.64
N VAL A 239 -20.68 -3.46 -10.48
CA VAL A 239 -20.29 -2.22 -9.77
C VAL A 239 -18.81 -1.92 -9.99
N GLY A 240 -18.43 -1.78 -11.26
CA GLY A 240 -17.08 -1.44 -11.68
C GLY A 240 -16.69 -0.03 -11.21
N TRP A 241 -15.81 0.05 -10.21
CA TRP A 241 -14.81 1.11 -10.01
C TRP A 241 -15.23 2.56 -10.30
N LYS A 242 -16.43 2.97 -9.85
CA LYS A 242 -16.95 4.30 -10.16
C LYS A 242 -16.71 5.38 -9.11
N ASP A 243 -15.78 5.17 -8.17
CA ASP A 243 -15.70 6.10 -7.01
C ASP A 243 -14.28 6.31 -6.46
N TRP A 244 -13.31 6.48 -7.37
CA TRP A 244 -12.07 7.19 -7.07
C TRP A 244 -12.02 8.55 -7.76
N GLU A 245 -13.17 9.04 -8.22
CA GLU A 245 -13.36 10.48 -8.33
C GLU A 245 -13.38 11.01 -6.90
N ASP A 246 -12.41 11.85 -6.61
CA ASP A 246 -12.39 12.63 -5.39
C ASP A 246 -13.65 13.51 -5.40
N GLU A 247 -14.76 13.07 -4.76
CA GLU A 247 -15.96 13.90 -4.55
C GLU A 247 -15.65 15.18 -3.74
N SER A 248 -14.38 15.42 -3.38
CA SER A 248 -13.88 16.63 -2.72
C SER A 248 -12.80 17.41 -3.50
N GLU A 249 -12.45 17.01 -4.72
CA GLU A 249 -11.82 17.93 -5.67
C GLU A 249 -12.90 18.46 -6.59
N GLU A 250 -13.37 19.69 -6.34
CA GLU A 250 -13.96 20.47 -7.42
C GLU A 250 -12.99 20.37 -8.62
N ALA A 251 -13.41 19.72 -9.72
CA ALA A 251 -12.56 19.47 -10.88
C ALA A 251 -11.91 20.80 -11.30
N ASN A 252 -10.63 21.01 -11.01
CA ASN A 252 -9.95 22.28 -11.23
C ASN A 252 -9.34 22.26 -12.62
N LEU A 253 -10.19 22.41 -13.63
CA LEU A 253 -9.77 22.43 -15.02
C LEU A 253 -9.12 23.77 -15.33
N ILE A 254 -7.79 23.78 -15.44
CA ILE A 254 -7.01 24.99 -15.70
C ILE A 254 -7.13 25.39 -17.18
N CYS A 255 -7.37 26.68 -17.42
CA CYS A 255 -7.38 27.27 -18.76
C CYS A 255 -6.06 27.02 -19.51
N LEU A 256 -6.15 26.77 -20.81
CA LEU A 256 -5.00 26.53 -21.69
C LEU A 256 -4.13 27.78 -21.88
N MET A 257 -4.69 28.97 -21.66
CA MET A 257 -4.01 30.26 -21.89
C MET A 257 -3.74 31.05 -20.62
N CYS A 258 -4.39 30.75 -19.50
CA CYS A 258 -4.22 31.53 -18.27
C CYS A 258 -4.37 30.67 -17.01
N SER A 259 -4.15 31.29 -15.84
CA SER A 259 -4.15 30.61 -14.55
C SER A 259 -5.55 30.42 -13.94
N GLU A 260 -6.63 30.70 -14.68
CA GLU A 260 -8.00 30.49 -14.22
C GLU A 260 -8.34 29.00 -14.18
N ALA A 261 -8.95 28.55 -13.08
CA ALA A 261 -9.46 27.19 -12.92
C ALA A 261 -11.00 27.20 -13.01
N CYS A 262 -11.56 26.19 -13.67
CA CYS A 262 -13.00 26.04 -13.88
C CYS A 262 -13.47 24.66 -13.44
N THR A 263 -14.68 24.58 -12.88
CA THR A 263 -15.25 23.35 -12.30
C THR A 263 -15.82 22.34 -13.31
N SER A 264 -15.88 22.68 -14.59
CA SER A 264 -16.46 21.82 -15.65
C SER A 264 -16.01 22.23 -17.05
N ILE A 265 -16.00 21.29 -18.01
CA ILE A 265 -15.64 21.53 -19.43
C ILE A 265 -16.49 22.65 -20.05
N PRO A 266 -17.82 22.73 -19.84
CA PRO A 266 -18.62 23.85 -20.36
C PRO A 266 -18.23 25.20 -19.77
N ALA A 267 -17.94 25.27 -18.47
CA ALA A 267 -17.49 26.50 -17.82
C ALA A 267 -16.13 26.95 -18.36
N LEU A 268 -15.20 26.00 -18.53
CA LEU A 268 -13.88 26.23 -19.11
C LEU A 268 -13.96 26.71 -20.55
N THR A 269 -14.80 26.06 -21.36
CA THR A 269 -15.04 26.40 -22.78
C THR A 269 -15.56 27.83 -22.90
N ARG A 270 -16.55 28.20 -22.08
CA ARG A 270 -17.07 29.57 -22.02
C ARG A 270 -15.99 30.57 -21.63
N HIS A 271 -15.19 30.27 -20.60
CA HIS A 271 -14.08 31.13 -20.20
C HIS A 271 -13.07 31.36 -21.34
N MET A 272 -12.68 30.29 -22.05
CA MET A 272 -11.78 30.39 -23.21
C MET A 272 -12.37 31.24 -24.34
N ASN A 273 -13.67 31.10 -24.59
CA ASN A 273 -14.36 31.85 -25.63
C ASN A 273 -14.45 33.35 -25.27
N ASP A 274 -14.91 33.66 -24.06
CA ASP A 274 -15.18 35.04 -23.61
C ASP A 274 -13.89 35.85 -23.40
N MET A 275 -12.88 35.25 -22.76
CA MET A 275 -11.64 35.96 -22.37
C MET A 275 -10.54 35.88 -23.41
N HIS A 276 -10.45 34.75 -24.13
CA HIS A 276 -9.32 34.45 -25.03
C HIS A 276 -9.73 34.31 -26.49
N LYS A 277 -11.02 34.49 -26.83
CA LYS A 277 -11.58 34.30 -28.18
C LYS A 277 -11.22 32.95 -28.79
N PHE A 278 -11.15 31.93 -27.91
CA PHE A 278 -10.73 30.59 -28.26
C PHE A 278 -11.89 29.61 -28.05
N ASP A 279 -12.26 28.93 -29.12
CA ASP A 279 -13.40 28.03 -29.19
C ASP A 279 -12.92 26.58 -29.00
N PHE A 280 -12.93 26.13 -27.75
CA PHE A 280 -12.49 24.78 -27.40
C PHE A 280 -13.40 23.69 -28.00
N THR A 281 -14.67 23.98 -28.25
CA THR A 281 -15.58 23.04 -28.93
C THR A 281 -15.14 22.84 -30.38
N LYS A 282 -14.91 23.92 -31.13
CA LYS A 282 -14.40 23.83 -32.51
C LYS A 282 -13.03 23.19 -32.61
N LEU A 283 -12.16 23.38 -31.62
CA LEU A 283 -10.87 22.70 -31.58
C LEU A 283 -11.03 21.17 -31.59
N ARG A 284 -12.01 20.66 -30.83
CA ARG A 284 -12.23 19.22 -30.67
C ARG A 284 -13.04 18.61 -31.83
N GLU A 285 -13.83 19.42 -32.52
CA GLU A 285 -14.60 18.98 -33.68
C GLU A 285 -13.68 18.35 -34.75
N GLY A 286 -13.92 17.06 -35.04
CA GLY A 286 -13.16 16.33 -36.07
C GLY A 286 -11.79 15.81 -35.64
N LEU A 287 -11.38 15.99 -34.38
CA LEU A 287 -10.15 15.40 -33.83
C LEU A 287 -10.44 14.13 -33.04
N GLY A 288 -9.70 13.06 -33.33
CA GLY A 288 -9.70 11.83 -32.51
C GLY A 288 -9.10 12.06 -31.12
N PHE A 289 -9.32 11.13 -30.19
CA PHE A 289 -8.89 11.27 -28.79
C PHE A 289 -7.41 11.64 -28.65
N TYR A 290 -6.53 10.90 -29.33
CA TYR A 290 -5.10 11.17 -29.29
C TYR A 290 -4.69 12.49 -29.94
N GLN A 291 -5.41 12.93 -30.97
CA GLN A 291 -5.18 14.23 -31.60
C GLN A 291 -5.56 15.38 -30.65
N GLN A 292 -6.65 15.22 -29.88
CA GLN A 292 -7.05 16.17 -28.83
C GLN A 292 -5.98 16.28 -27.74
N ILE A 293 -5.39 15.15 -27.30
CA ILE A 293 -4.27 15.15 -26.35
C ILE A 293 -3.09 15.93 -26.90
N LYS A 294 -2.68 15.66 -28.15
CA LYS A 294 -1.52 16.32 -28.78
C LYS A 294 -1.71 17.84 -28.87
N VAL A 295 -2.87 18.30 -29.31
CA VAL A 295 -3.11 19.75 -29.48
C VAL A 295 -3.16 20.47 -28.13
N ILE A 296 -3.73 19.86 -27.09
CA ILE A 296 -3.74 20.42 -25.73
C ILE A 296 -2.31 20.52 -25.16
N ASN A 297 -1.51 19.46 -25.31
CA ASN A 297 -0.11 19.47 -24.88
C ASN A 297 0.72 20.50 -25.64
N PHE A 298 0.50 20.63 -26.95
CA PHE A 298 1.13 21.67 -27.75
C PHE A 298 0.79 23.07 -27.21
N LEU A 299 -0.49 23.36 -26.99
CA LEU A 299 -0.94 24.66 -26.48
C LEU A 299 -0.32 24.99 -25.12
N ARG A 300 -0.36 24.04 -24.18
CA ARG A 300 0.26 24.17 -22.85
C ARG A 300 1.76 24.44 -22.94
N LYS A 301 2.46 23.75 -23.83
CA LYS A 301 3.89 23.98 -24.07
C LYS A 301 4.17 25.37 -24.63
N GLN A 302 3.38 25.85 -25.60
CA GLN A 302 3.56 27.18 -26.18
C GLN A 302 3.33 28.28 -25.14
N VAL A 303 2.28 28.15 -24.34
CA VAL A 303 1.95 29.10 -23.27
C VAL A 303 3.02 29.10 -22.18
N TYR A 304 3.54 27.93 -21.79
CA TYR A 304 4.68 27.82 -20.88
C TYR A 304 5.94 28.53 -21.41
N LEU A 305 6.23 28.40 -22.71
CA LEU A 305 7.36 29.05 -23.36
C LEU A 305 7.14 30.53 -23.66
N ASN A 306 6.00 31.10 -23.26
CA ASN A 306 5.55 32.44 -23.62
C ASN A 306 5.59 32.70 -25.14
N ALA A 307 5.23 31.69 -25.93
CA ALA A 307 5.18 31.75 -27.38
C ALA A 307 3.73 31.67 -27.88
N CYS A 308 3.40 32.43 -28.92
CA CYS A 308 2.09 32.31 -29.55
C CYS A 308 1.99 31.00 -30.34
N PHE A 309 0.94 30.23 -30.10
CA PHE A 309 0.69 28.95 -30.77
C PHE A 309 0.22 29.08 -32.23
N VAL A 310 -0.10 30.30 -32.71
CA VAL A 310 -0.48 30.56 -34.12
C VAL A 310 0.69 31.15 -34.90
N CYS A 311 1.25 32.29 -34.46
CA CYS A 311 2.30 33.00 -35.20
C CYS A 311 3.73 32.66 -34.74
N SER A 312 3.90 31.86 -33.69
CA SER A 312 5.21 31.50 -33.09
C SER A 312 6.05 32.66 -32.56
N GLU A 313 5.46 33.87 -32.40
CA GLU A 313 6.14 35.01 -31.78
C GLU A 313 6.37 34.76 -30.29
N LYS A 314 7.56 35.12 -29.79
CA LYS A 314 7.96 34.93 -28.39
C LYS A 314 7.85 36.21 -27.59
N PHE A 315 7.34 36.10 -26.38
CA PHE A 315 7.10 37.21 -25.47
C PHE A 315 7.95 37.08 -24.20
N GLN A 316 8.29 38.23 -23.62
CA GLN A 316 9.11 38.30 -22.40
C GLN A 316 8.35 37.90 -21.13
N SER A 317 7.02 37.81 -21.19
CA SER A 317 6.18 37.48 -20.04
C SER A 317 4.80 37.00 -20.49
N HIS A 318 4.15 36.22 -19.63
CA HIS A 318 2.82 35.67 -19.85
C HIS A 318 1.76 36.76 -20.10
N SER A 319 1.83 37.89 -19.37
CA SER A 319 0.92 39.03 -19.57
C SER A 319 1.03 39.64 -20.97
N LYS A 320 2.24 39.70 -21.56
CA LYS A 320 2.44 40.18 -22.94
C LYS A 320 1.89 39.18 -23.97
N LEU A 321 2.06 37.88 -23.73
CA LEU A 321 1.44 36.84 -24.57
C LEU A 321 -0.09 36.96 -24.55
N LEU A 322 -0.70 37.06 -23.37
CA LEU A 322 -2.15 37.24 -23.25
C LEU A 322 -2.64 38.51 -23.96
N SER A 323 -1.96 39.64 -23.77
CA SER A 323 -2.28 40.87 -24.49
C SER A 323 -2.18 40.72 -26.00
N HIS A 324 -1.22 39.92 -26.51
CA HIS A 324 -1.11 39.60 -27.92
C HIS A 324 -2.28 38.72 -28.39
N LEU A 325 -2.65 37.68 -27.66
CA LEU A 325 -3.78 36.80 -28.01
C LEU A 325 -5.12 37.57 -27.99
N SER A 326 -5.28 38.57 -27.14
CA SER A 326 -6.47 39.44 -27.11
C SER A 326 -6.46 40.54 -28.18
N SER A 327 -5.30 40.85 -28.78
CA SER A 327 -5.15 41.98 -29.72
C SER A 327 -5.78 41.76 -31.10
N GLY A 328 -6.13 40.51 -31.45
CA GLY A 328 -6.78 40.17 -32.72
C GLY A 328 -5.86 40.22 -33.94
N VAL A 329 -4.54 40.11 -33.74
CA VAL A 329 -3.54 40.05 -34.83
C VAL A 329 -3.75 38.82 -35.73
N HIS A 330 -4.23 37.72 -35.16
CA HIS A 330 -4.59 36.49 -35.86
C HIS A 330 -5.81 35.83 -35.19
N ASP A 331 -6.36 34.82 -35.86
CA ASP A 331 -7.41 33.99 -35.28
C ASP A 331 -6.79 32.91 -34.40
N ASN A 332 -7.04 32.98 -33.09
CA ASN A 332 -6.56 32.01 -32.12
C ASN A 332 -7.08 30.57 -32.38
N ASN A 333 -8.10 30.42 -33.22
CA ASN A 333 -8.65 29.10 -33.58
C ASN A 333 -7.92 28.48 -34.80
N ALA A 334 -7.09 29.23 -35.52
CA ALA A 334 -6.42 28.80 -36.74
C ALA A 334 -5.08 28.10 -36.44
N ILE A 335 -5.10 27.00 -35.68
CA ILE A 335 -3.89 26.26 -35.32
C ILE A 335 -3.56 25.23 -36.40
N SER A 336 -2.37 25.33 -37.00
CA SER A 336 -1.91 24.39 -38.04
C SER A 336 -1.63 23.00 -37.47
N GLN A 337 -2.20 21.96 -38.08
CA GLN A 337 -1.99 20.55 -37.71
C GLN A 337 -0.51 20.16 -37.68
N SER A 338 0.28 20.63 -38.64
CA SER A 338 1.72 20.35 -38.70
C SER A 338 2.51 20.78 -37.46
N CYS A 339 2.01 21.76 -36.70
CA CYS A 339 2.67 22.30 -35.51
C CYS A 339 2.45 21.44 -34.26
N TRP A 340 1.30 20.79 -34.15
CA TRP A 340 0.91 20.02 -32.95
C TRP A 340 0.84 18.52 -33.17
N ASP A 341 0.68 18.06 -34.41
CA ASP A 341 0.62 16.62 -34.73
C ASP A 341 2.03 16.04 -34.83
N GLN A 342 2.76 16.10 -33.72
CA GLN A 342 4.13 15.60 -33.58
C GLN A 342 4.18 14.56 -32.45
N PRO A 343 4.97 13.47 -32.59
CA PRO A 343 5.04 12.40 -31.59
C PRO A 343 5.39 12.88 -30.17
N GLN A 344 6.16 13.97 -30.06
CA GLN A 344 6.56 14.57 -28.79
C GLN A 344 5.38 15.07 -27.92
N PHE A 345 4.18 15.23 -28.49
CA PHE A 345 2.98 15.71 -27.78
C PHE A 345 2.04 14.61 -27.31
N TYR A 346 2.40 13.34 -27.51
CA TYR A 346 1.68 12.20 -26.90
C TYR A 346 1.82 12.18 -25.38
N PHE A 347 2.92 12.72 -24.84
CA PHE A 347 3.17 12.75 -23.41
C PHE A 347 2.65 14.05 -22.80
N PRO A 348 1.92 13.97 -21.66
CA PRO A 348 1.44 15.15 -20.95
C PRO A 348 2.54 16.17 -20.68
N THR A 349 2.25 17.44 -20.96
CA THR A 349 3.20 18.55 -20.69
C THR A 349 3.30 18.86 -19.20
N TYR A 350 2.23 18.58 -18.44
CA TYR A 350 2.21 18.72 -16.99
C TYR A 350 1.82 17.38 -16.35
N GLU A 351 2.33 17.13 -15.15
CA GLU A 351 1.91 15.99 -14.33
C GLU A 351 0.50 16.26 -13.75
N ASN A 352 -0.38 15.25 -13.76
CA ASN A 352 -1.76 15.32 -13.23
C ASN A 352 -2.65 16.35 -13.94
N ASP A 353 -2.65 16.34 -15.27
CA ASP A 353 -3.49 17.20 -16.08
C ASP A 353 -4.97 16.79 -16.03
N GLN A 354 -5.74 17.42 -15.12
CA GLN A 354 -7.17 17.15 -14.96
C GLN A 354 -8.00 17.41 -16.22
N LEU A 355 -7.54 18.31 -17.12
CA LEU A 355 -8.22 18.54 -18.40
C LEU A 355 -8.07 17.34 -19.33
N LEU A 356 -6.89 16.70 -19.37
CA LEU A 356 -6.69 15.50 -20.19
C LEU A 356 -7.48 14.31 -19.64
N CYS A 357 -7.60 14.19 -18.32
CA CYS A 357 -8.44 13.16 -17.70
C CYS A 357 -9.92 13.36 -18.03
N ALA A 358 -10.43 14.59 -17.92
CA ALA A 358 -11.82 14.92 -18.22
C ALA A 358 -12.22 14.76 -19.70
N LEU A 359 -11.27 14.53 -20.61
CA LEU A 359 -11.58 14.20 -22.02
C LEU A 359 -12.08 12.76 -22.19
N GLU A 360 -11.71 11.84 -21.29
CA GLU A 360 -12.08 10.42 -21.38
C GLU A 360 -13.57 10.18 -21.05
N ASP A 361 -14.17 11.07 -20.26
CA ASP A 361 -15.55 10.92 -19.77
C ASP A 361 -16.63 11.39 -20.78
N GLU A 362 -16.25 12.16 -21.80
CA GLU A 362 -17.18 12.55 -22.87
C GLU A 362 -17.19 11.50 -23.99
N VAL A 363 -18.19 10.61 -23.95
CA VAL A 363 -18.47 9.59 -24.96
C VAL A 363 -18.37 10.17 -26.38
N LEU A 364 -17.29 9.83 -27.10
CA LEU A 364 -17.12 10.20 -28.50
C LEU A 364 -18.14 9.43 -29.36
N PRO A 365 -18.74 10.06 -30.38
CA PRO A 365 -19.58 9.36 -31.33
C PRO A 365 -18.76 8.26 -32.03
N GLU A 366 -19.23 7.02 -31.98
CA GLU A 366 -18.66 5.89 -32.71
C GLU A 366 -18.53 6.26 -34.20
N GLY A 367 -17.30 6.45 -34.70
CA GLY A 367 -17.07 6.70 -36.13
C GLY A 367 -15.86 7.56 -36.53
N SER A 368 -15.14 8.23 -35.62
CA SER A 368 -13.85 8.81 -35.99
C SER A 368 -12.81 7.68 -36.05
N ALA A 369 -12.44 7.25 -37.25
CA ALA A 369 -11.42 6.25 -37.47
C ALA A 369 -10.12 6.67 -36.76
N ASP A 370 -9.81 6.04 -35.63
CA ASP A 370 -8.48 6.10 -35.05
C ASP A 370 -7.54 5.46 -36.08
N GLU A 371 -6.71 6.30 -36.72
CA GLU A 371 -5.59 5.81 -37.51
C GLU A 371 -4.72 4.94 -36.60
N VAL A 372 -4.56 3.67 -36.97
CA VAL A 372 -3.71 2.71 -36.30
C VAL A 372 -2.30 3.31 -36.20
N VAL A 373 -1.88 3.66 -34.99
CA VAL A 373 -0.52 4.17 -34.74
C VAL A 373 0.44 3.00 -34.86
N VAL A 374 1.09 2.88 -36.02
CA VAL A 374 2.17 1.93 -36.24
C VAL A 374 3.47 2.54 -35.70
N PRO A 375 4.23 1.84 -34.85
CA PRO A 375 5.56 2.28 -34.41
C PRO A 375 6.48 2.53 -35.63
N GLU A 376 7.22 3.63 -35.65
CA GLU A 376 8.20 3.95 -36.73
C GLU A 376 9.26 2.85 -36.94
N GLU A 377 9.46 1.97 -35.96
CA GLU A 377 10.41 0.85 -36.03
C GLU A 377 9.86 -0.41 -36.73
N LEU A 378 8.56 -0.46 -37.04
CA LEU A 378 7.96 -1.56 -37.78
C LEU A 378 7.83 -1.19 -39.25
N ALA A 379 8.81 -1.60 -40.05
CA ALA A 379 8.61 -1.70 -41.49
C ALA A 379 7.46 -2.69 -41.73
N PRO A 380 6.36 -2.30 -42.39
CA PRO A 380 5.34 -3.25 -42.78
C PRO A 380 6.02 -4.30 -43.69
N PRO A 381 5.82 -5.60 -43.45
CA PRO A 381 6.44 -6.61 -44.28
C PRO A 381 5.95 -6.43 -45.73
N ASP A 382 6.89 -6.41 -46.69
CA ASP A 382 6.63 -6.22 -48.13
C ASP A 382 5.69 -7.28 -48.74
N ARG A 383 5.37 -8.35 -47.98
CA ARG A 383 4.43 -9.40 -48.38
C ARG A 383 3.51 -9.77 -47.23
N CYS A 384 2.25 -10.03 -47.59
CA CYS A 384 1.26 -10.57 -46.68
C CYS A 384 1.73 -11.95 -46.17
N VAL A 385 1.77 -12.14 -44.86
CA VAL A 385 2.22 -13.37 -44.19
C VAL A 385 1.49 -14.62 -44.72
N LEU A 386 0.27 -14.44 -45.24
CA LEU A 386 -0.52 -15.50 -45.87
C LEU A 386 0.10 -16.04 -47.17
N GLU A 387 0.75 -15.19 -47.98
CA GLU A 387 1.38 -15.62 -49.24
C GLU A 387 2.67 -16.42 -49.00
N ALA A 388 3.41 -16.09 -47.92
CA ALA A 388 4.64 -16.78 -47.55
C ALA A 388 4.39 -18.20 -46.99
N LEU A 389 3.18 -18.47 -46.49
CA LEU A 389 2.80 -19.79 -45.98
C LEU A 389 2.26 -20.73 -47.08
N SER A 390 1.80 -20.18 -48.21
CA SER A 390 1.29 -20.96 -49.35
C SER A 390 2.36 -21.47 -50.33
N GLU A 391 3.60 -21.00 -50.26
CA GLU A 391 4.70 -21.42 -51.15
C GLU A 391 5.51 -22.63 -50.61
N ASN A 392 5.14 -23.17 -49.44
CA ASN A 392 5.84 -24.29 -48.78
C ASN A 392 5.07 -25.62 -48.79
N GLU A 393 4.04 -25.79 -49.63
CA GLU A 393 3.43 -27.10 -49.94
C GLU A 393 3.90 -27.67 -51.27
#